data_AF-A0A7K3XZE5-F1
#
_entry.id   AF-A0A7K3XZE5-F1
#
_cell.length_a   1.000
_cell.length_b   1.000
_cell.length_c   1.000
_cell.angle_alpha   90.00
_cell.angle_beta   90.00
_cell.angle_gamma   90.00
#
_symmetry.space_group_name_H-M   'P 1'
#
loop_
_entity.id
_entity.type
_entity.pdbx_description
1 polymer ?
#
loop_
_entity_poly.entity_id
_entity_poly.type
_entity_poly.pdbx_seq_one_letter_code
_entity_poly.pdbx_strand_id
1 'polypeptide(L)'
;MRRTFSASPLEPIAYYPQRDGKAKVWLRENIASTKDDEGETWEADEVSFETRLSLAQVEANFDDLWVQAETDAQPESVRIAELQEQITALTNVLLFDEGSAANE
;
A
#
# COMPACT_ATOMS: atom_id res chain seq x y z
N MET A 1 -5.88 5.74 -2.52
CA MET A 1 -6.09 4.81 -3.65
C MET A 1 -7.26 5.25 -4.50
N ARG A 2 -7.32 4.81 -5.76
CA ARG A 2 -8.40 5.16 -6.69
C ARG A 2 -8.90 3.90 -7.40
N ARG A 3 -10.21 3.75 -7.56
CA ARG A 3 -10.77 2.71 -8.43
C ARG A 3 -10.53 3.01 -9.90
N THR A 4 -10.08 2.00 -10.64
CA THR A 4 -9.90 2.03 -12.08
C THR A 4 -10.85 1.04 -12.75
N PHE A 5 -11.28 1.36 -13.97
CA PHE A 5 -12.21 0.55 -14.76
C PHE A 5 -11.65 0.39 -16.18
N SER A 6 -11.77 -0.81 -16.74
CA SER A 6 -11.22 -1.15 -18.06
C SER A 6 -12.12 -2.13 -18.78
N ALA A 7 -12.28 -1.96 -20.10
CA ALA A 7 -12.97 -2.92 -20.96
C ALA A 7 -12.06 -4.12 -21.35
N SER A 8 -10.85 -4.19 -20.81
CA SER A 8 -9.87 -5.25 -21.06
C SER A 8 -9.24 -5.69 -19.73
N PRO A 9 -8.76 -6.95 -19.65
CA PRO A 9 -8.16 -7.48 -18.43
C PRO A 9 -7.09 -6.57 -17.86
N LEU A 10 -7.19 -6.31 -16.54
CA LEU A 10 -6.23 -5.49 -15.81
C LEU A 10 -5.08 -6.37 -15.31
N GLU A 11 -3.85 -5.91 -15.51
CA GLU A 11 -2.67 -6.52 -14.91
C GLU A 11 -2.40 -5.94 -13.51
N PRO A 12 -1.91 -6.74 -12.55
CA PRO A 12 -1.55 -6.27 -11.21
C PRO A 12 -0.51 -5.16 -11.21
N ILE A 13 0.42 -5.19 -12.17
CA ILE A 13 1.49 -4.20 -12.29
C ILE A 13 1.52 -3.68 -13.72
N ALA A 14 1.44 -2.36 -13.89
CA ALA A 14 1.77 -1.72 -15.15
C ALA A 14 3.03 -0.87 -14.98
N TYR A 15 4.10 -1.22 -15.69
CA TYR A 15 5.42 -0.61 -15.55
C TYR A 15 5.84 0.10 -16.84
N TYR A 16 6.08 1.40 -16.74
CA TYR A 16 6.45 2.24 -17.88
C TYR A 16 7.79 2.93 -17.62
N PRO A 17 8.90 2.41 -18.18
CA PRO A 17 10.20 3.04 -18.03
C PRO A 17 10.27 4.38 -18.76
N GLN A 18 10.89 5.38 -18.13
CA GLN A 18 11.13 6.72 -18.65
C GLN A 18 12.60 6.92 -19.01
N ARG A 19 12.88 7.92 -19.86
CA ARG A 19 14.24 8.19 -20.37
C ARG A 19 15.20 8.76 -19.31
N ASP A 20 14.67 9.25 -18.20
CA ASP A 20 15.45 9.80 -17.08
C ASP A 20 15.96 8.72 -16.11
N GLY A 21 15.70 7.44 -16.40
CA GLY A 21 16.05 6.30 -15.56
C GLY A 21 15.05 6.05 -14.42
N LYS A 22 13.91 6.74 -14.40
CA LYS A 22 12.76 6.38 -13.57
C LYS A 22 11.79 5.51 -14.35
N ALA A 23 10.83 4.92 -13.66
CA ALA A 23 9.67 4.27 -14.23
C ALA A 23 8.42 4.75 -13.51
N LYS A 24 7.35 4.94 -14.29
CA LYS A 24 6.02 5.16 -13.74
C LYS A 24 5.35 3.81 -13.58
N VAL A 25 4.91 3.53 -12.37
CA VAL A 25 4.36 2.24 -11.96
C VAL A 25 2.95 2.45 -11.49
N TRP A 26 2.07 1.57 -11.92
CA TRP A 26 0.74 1.40 -11.37
C TRP A 26 0.65 0.02 -10.74
N LEU A 27 0.31 -0.03 -9.46
CA LEU A 27 -0.04 -1.26 -8.77
C LEU A 27 -1.56 -1.35 -8.68
N ARG A 28 -2.09 -2.55 -8.85
CA ARG A 28 -3.51 -2.85 -8.81
C ARG A 28 -3.79 -4.07 -7.96
N GLU A 29 -4.73 -3.94 -7.04
CA GLU A 29 -5.26 -5.03 -6.22
C GLU A 29 -6.78 -5.11 -6.36
N ASN A 30 -7.39 -6.18 -5.86
CA ASN A 30 -8.83 -6.44 -5.93
C ASN A 30 -9.36 -6.45 -7.38
N ILE A 31 -8.57 -6.99 -8.32
CA ILE A 31 -8.96 -7.08 -9.72
C ILE A 31 -10.16 -8.02 -9.85
N ALA A 32 -11.29 -7.47 -10.27
CA ALA A 32 -12.53 -8.19 -10.50
C ALA A 32 -13.10 -7.86 -11.88
N SER A 33 -13.85 -8.80 -12.46
CA SER A 33 -14.57 -8.60 -13.72
C SER A 33 -16.07 -8.73 -13.48
N THR A 34 -16.84 -7.77 -13.95
CA THR A 34 -18.30 -7.86 -14.04
C THR A 34 -18.69 -7.98 -15.51
N LYS A 35 -19.53 -8.97 -15.83
CA LYS A 35 -20.05 -9.18 -17.17
C LYS A 35 -21.55 -8.86 -17.19
N ASP A 36 -21.94 -7.93 -18.05
CA ASP A 36 -23.33 -7.55 -18.28
C ASP A 36 -23.70 -7.71 -19.77
N ASP A 37 -24.91 -7.26 -20.14
CA ASP A 37 -25.40 -7.30 -21.52
C ASP A 37 -24.62 -6.36 -22.47
N GLU A 38 -23.84 -5.41 -21.94
CA GLU A 38 -23.04 -4.43 -22.69
C GLU A 38 -21.58 -4.86 -22.86
N GLY A 39 -21.06 -5.75 -22.02
CA GLY A 39 -19.72 -6.33 -22.16
C GLY A 39 -19.12 -6.84 -20.85
N GLU A 40 -17.81 -7.08 -20.87
CA GLU A 40 -17.03 -7.38 -19.66
C GLU A 40 -16.27 -6.12 -19.24
N THR A 41 -16.51 -5.68 -18.00
CA THR A 41 -15.81 -4.56 -17.38
C THR A 41 -14.96 -5.08 -16.23
N TRP A 42 -13.69 -4.72 -16.25
CA TRP A 42 -12.72 -5.01 -15.21
C TRP A 42 -12.58 -3.81 -14.29
N GLU A 43 -12.63 -4.05 -12.99
CA GLU A 43 -12.38 -3.05 -11.96
C GLU A 43 -11.22 -3.47 -11.06
N ALA A 44 -10.48 -2.49 -10.54
CA ALA A 44 -9.43 -2.71 -9.55
C ALA A 44 -9.22 -1.46 -8.71
N ASP A 45 -8.66 -1.63 -7.51
CA ASP A 45 -8.06 -0.54 -6.77
C ASP A 45 -6.67 -0.27 -7.36
N GLU A 46 -6.34 1.01 -7.58
CA GLU A 46 -5.11 1.41 -8.25
C GLU A 46 -4.36 2.48 -7.44
N VAL A 47 -3.03 2.34 -7.40
CA VAL A 47 -2.10 3.37 -6.94
C VAL A 47 -0.98 3.55 -7.95
N SER A 48 -0.58 4.80 -8.16
CA SER A 48 0.50 5.15 -9.11
C SER A 48 1.61 5.92 -8.42
N PHE A 49 2.85 5.58 -8.72
CA PHE A 49 4.03 6.30 -8.25
C PHE A 49 5.17 6.24 -9.27
N GLU A 50 6.19 7.06 -9.06
CA GLU A 50 7.43 7.02 -9.82
C GLU A 50 8.52 6.34 -8.99
N THR A 51 9.27 5.44 -9.59
CA THR A 51 10.34 4.71 -8.90
C THR A 51 11.58 4.56 -9.78
N ARG A 52 12.72 4.27 -9.18
CA ARG A 52 13.94 3.82 -9.88
C ARG A 52 14.13 2.30 -9.81
N LEU A 53 13.21 1.61 -9.14
CA LEU A 53 13.19 0.16 -9.07
C LEU A 53 12.94 -0.42 -10.47
N SER A 54 13.61 -1.53 -10.76
CA SER A 54 13.32 -2.37 -11.92
C SER A 54 11.97 -3.07 -11.75
N LEU A 55 11.37 -3.54 -12.85
CA LEU A 55 10.12 -4.32 -12.82
C LEU A 55 10.21 -5.51 -11.85
N ALA A 56 11.30 -6.28 -11.90
CA ALA A 56 11.50 -7.43 -11.01
C ALA A 56 11.54 -7.04 -9.52
N GLN A 57 12.07 -5.85 -9.21
CA GLN A 57 12.05 -5.34 -7.83
C GLN A 57 10.66 -4.86 -7.42
N VAL A 58 9.90 -4.25 -8.34
CA VAL A 58 8.51 -3.88 -8.08
C VAL A 58 7.67 -5.12 -7.83
N GLU A 59 7.82 -6.16 -8.65
CA GLU A 59 7.16 -7.46 -8.48
C GLU A 59 7.51 -8.11 -7.14
N ALA A 60 8.79 -8.14 -6.78
CA ALA A 60 9.27 -8.75 -5.54
C ALA A 60 8.83 -8.00 -4.27
N ASN A 61 8.49 -6.72 -4.38
CA ASN A 61 8.09 -5.88 -3.25
C ASN A 61 6.64 -5.38 -3.41
N PHE A 62 5.81 -6.10 -4.17
CA PHE A 62 4.46 -5.65 -4.49
C PHE A 62 3.65 -5.34 -3.22
N ASP A 63 3.58 -6.30 -2.29
CA ASP A 63 2.79 -6.19 -1.06
C ASP A 63 3.27 -5.03 -0.19
N ASP A 64 4.59 -4.89 0.00
CA ASP A 64 5.18 -3.81 0.79
C ASP A 64 4.90 -2.43 0.16
N LEU A 65 5.01 -2.32 -1.17
CA LEU A 65 4.73 -1.08 -1.90
C LEU A 65 3.24 -0.73 -1.86
N TRP A 66 2.37 -1.74 -1.84
CA TRP A 66 0.93 -1.54 -1.68
C TRP A 66 0.58 -1.04 -0.29
N VAL A 67 1.05 -1.72 0.77
CA VAL A 67 0.85 -1.31 2.17
C VAL A 67 1.36 0.11 2.40
N GLN A 68 2.57 0.42 1.90
CA GLN A 68 3.12 1.77 1.98
C GLN A 68 2.20 2.80 1.31
N ALA A 69 1.63 2.46 0.15
CA ALA A 69 0.69 3.31 -0.55
C ALA A 69 -0.66 3.46 0.19
N GLU A 70 -1.12 2.45 0.92
CA GLU A 70 -2.29 2.55 1.81
C GLU A 70 -2.01 3.52 2.96
N THR A 71 -0.88 3.34 3.63
CA THR A 71 -0.45 4.23 4.71
C THR A 71 -0.32 5.67 4.22
N ASP A 72 0.29 5.90 3.05
CA ASP A 72 0.44 7.23 2.48
C ASP A 72 -0.88 7.85 2.02
N ALA A 73 -1.89 7.04 1.72
CA ALA A 73 -3.24 7.50 1.41
C ALA A 73 -4.03 7.91 2.66
N GLN A 74 -3.62 7.51 3.87
CA GLN A 74 -4.26 7.95 5.10
C GLN A 74 -4.00 9.44 5.36
N PRO A 75 -5.00 10.19 5.85
CA PRO A 75 -4.79 11.58 6.23
C PRO A 75 -3.74 11.68 7.34
N GLU A 76 -2.92 12.73 7.29
CA GLU A 76 -1.80 12.94 8.23
C GLU A 76 -2.26 12.90 9.70
N SER A 77 -3.47 13.39 10.00
CA SER A 77 -4.06 13.33 11.33
C SER A 77 -4.25 11.90 11.87
N VAL A 78 -4.60 10.95 11.01
CA VAL A 78 -4.75 9.54 11.38
C VAL A 78 -3.38 8.92 11.62
N ARG A 79 -2.41 9.18 10.73
CA ARG A 79 -1.02 8.73 10.91
C ARG A 79 -0.39 9.25 12.20
N ILE A 80 -0.62 10.53 12.54
CA ILE A 80 -0.13 11.12 13.80
C ILE A 80 -0.80 10.45 15.01
N ALA A 81 -2.11 10.19 14.96
CA ALA A 81 -2.82 9.52 16.05
C ALA A 81 -2.28 8.10 16.29
N GLU A 82 -2.07 7.33 15.22
CA GLU A 82 -1.49 5.97 15.32
C GLU A 82 -0.07 6.01 15.89
N LEU A 83 0.76 6.96 15.48
CA LEU A 83 2.10 7.15 16.04
C LEU A 83 2.06 7.54 17.52
N GLN A 84 1.13 8.41 17.92
CA GLN A 84 0.94 8.79 19.32
C GLN A 84 0.50 7.60 20.18
N GLU A 85 -0.36 6.72 19.65
CA GLU A 85 -0.78 5.50 20.33
C GLU A 85 0.39 4.53 20.50
N GLN A 86 1.19 4.31 19.45
CA GLN A 86 2.38 3.46 19.51
C GLN A 86 3.43 4.00 20.50
N ILE A 87 3.67 5.32 20.52
CA ILE A 87 4.56 5.96 21.50
C ILE A 87 4.02 5.75 22.93
N THR A 88 2.71 5.89 23.13
CA THR A 88 2.09 5.68 24.44
C THR A 88 2.21 4.22 24.89
N ALA A 89 1.98 3.27 23.97
CA ALA A 89 2.13 1.84 24.23
C ALA A 89 3.59 1.50 24.60
N LEU A 90 4.57 1.99 23.84
CA LEU A 90 5.99 1.79 24.12
C LEU A 90 6.41 2.41 25.46
N THR A 91 5.93 3.62 25.73
CA THR A 91 6.19 4.33 27.00
C THR A 91 5.62 3.53 28.18
N ASN A 92 4.42 2.97 28.05
CA ASN A 92 3.85 2.12 29.09
C ASN A 92 4.66 0.84 29.28
N VAL A 93 5.06 0.15 28.21
CA VAL A 93 5.91 -1.05 28.34
C VAL A 93 7.22 -0.71 29.07
N LEU A 94 7.88 0.38 28.70
CA LEU A 94 9.14 0.81 29.34
C LEU A 94 8.97 1.27 30.79
N LEU A 95 7.80 1.81 31.17
CA LEU A 95 7.53 2.29 32.53
C LEU A 95 6.95 1.22 33.46
N PHE A 96 6.33 0.16 32.93
CA PHE A 96 5.66 -0.88 33.72
C PHE A 96 6.42 -2.23 33.78
N ASP A 97 7.55 -2.39 33.08
CA ASP A 97 8.41 -3.59 33.19
C ASP A 97 9.26 -3.61 34.49
N GLU A 98 9.44 -2.48 35.17
CA GLU A 98 10.22 -2.37 36.44
C GLU A 98 9.41 -2.71 37.72
N GLY A 99 8.29 -3.44 37.61
CA GLY A 99 7.36 -3.67 38.73
C GLY A 99 7.23 -5.11 39.25
N SER A 100 7.83 -6.11 38.59
CA SER A 100 7.52 -7.53 38.86
C SER A 100 8.67 -8.35 39.46
N ALA A 101 9.62 -7.70 40.15
CA ALA A 101 10.74 -8.40 40.78
C ALA A 101 11.05 -7.88 42.20
N ALA A 102 10.04 -7.76 43.07
CA ALA A 102 10.27 -7.63 44.52
C ALA A 102 8.98 -7.88 45.33
N ASN A 103 8.68 -9.15 45.61
CA ASN A 103 8.12 -9.62 46.90
C ASN A 103 7.81 -11.12 46.81
N GLU A 104 8.81 -11.95 47.10
CA GLU A 104 8.67 -13.27 47.73
C GLU A 104 9.28 -13.21 49.13
#